data_AF-A0A9P5XLE6-F1
#
_entry.id   AF-A0A9P5XLE6-F1
#
_cell.length_a   1.000
_cell.length_b   1.000
_cell.length_c   1.000
_cell.angle_alpha   90.00
_cell.angle_beta   90.00
_cell.angle_gamma   90.00
#
_symmetry.space_group_name_H-M   'P 1'
#
loop_
_entity.id
_entity.type
_entity.pdbx_description
1 polymer ?
#
loop_
_entity_poly.entity_id
_entity_poly.type
_entity_poly.pdbx_seq_one_letter_code
_entity_poly.pdbx_strand_id
1 'polypeptide(L)' 'MASFHPTLKHFILRQETIHLYRHAVRASRAIQDPVTRRETLGWIRSEFERNKHITDVVLIEDKVRSGRRDLRQLFSSIR' A
#
# COMPACT_ATOMS: atom_id res chain seq x y z
N MET A 1 29.53 -5.34 -5.90
CA MET A 1 28.13 -5.11 -5.45
C MET A 1 27.22 -5.67 -6.52
N ALA A 2 26.36 -6.64 -6.23
CA ALA A 2 25.45 -7.19 -7.22
C ALA A 2 24.43 -6.11 -7.66
N SER A 3 24.34 -5.84 -8.95
CA SER A 3 23.36 -4.93 -9.52
C SER A 3 21.95 -5.53 -9.43
N PHE A 4 20.98 -4.73 -8.98
CA PHE A 4 19.57 -5.14 -9.00
C PHE A 4 19.06 -5.17 -10.43
N HIS A 5 18.54 -6.32 -10.85
CA HIS A 5 17.91 -6.50 -12.16
C HIS A 5 16.42 -6.79 -11.97
N PRO A 6 15.51 -5.83 -12.25
CA PRO A 6 14.09 -6.05 -12.12
C PRO A 6 13.60 -7.10 -13.12
N THR A 7 12.78 -8.02 -12.62
CA THR A 7 12.13 -9.07 -13.42
C THR A 7 10.69 -8.69 -13.76
N LEU A 8 10.04 -9.46 -14.63
CA LEU A 8 8.60 -9.31 -14.90
C LEU A 8 7.75 -9.35 -13.61
N LYS A 9 8.15 -10.18 -12.64
CA LYS A 9 7.47 -10.26 -11.35
C LYS A 9 7.51 -8.92 -10.60
N HIS A 10 8.65 -8.22 -10.61
CA HIS A 10 8.76 -6.89 -10.01
C HIS A 10 7.84 -5.87 -10.69
N PHE A 11 7.70 -5.94 -12.02
CA PHE A 11 6.79 -5.07 -12.76
C PHE A 11 5.33 -5.31 -12.35
N ILE A 12 4.89 -6.57 -12.28
CA ILE A 12 3.53 -6.95 -11.85
C ILE A 12 3.28 -6.47 -10.41
N LEU A 13 4.20 -6.76 -9.49
CA LEU A 13 4.06 -6.37 -8.08
C LEU A 13 4.05 -4.86 -7.88
N ARG A 14 4.77 -4.11 -8.72
CA ARG A 14 4.71 -2.65 -8.73
C ARG A 14 3.31 -2.15 -9.12
N GLN A 15 2.69 -2.74 -10.14
CA GLN A 15 1.31 -2.40 -10.52
C GLN A 15 0.32 -2.73 -9.40
N GLU A 16 0.44 -3.90 -8.77
CA GLU A 16 -0.40 -4.28 -7.64
C GLU A 16 -0.26 -3.31 -6.46
N THR A 17 0.97 -2.90 -6.14
CA THR A 17 1.27 -1.93 -5.08
C THR A 17 0.61 -0.58 -5.37
N ILE A 18 0.75 -0.08 -6.61
CA ILE A 18 0.13 1.19 -7.03
C ILE A 18 -1.41 1.09 -6.97
N HIS A 19 -1.98 -0.01 -7.43
CA HIS A 19 -3.43 -0.24 -7.35
C HIS A 19 -3.92 -0.25 -5.91
N LEU A 20 -3.18 -0.90 -5.00
CA LEU A 20 -3.50 -0.95 -3.58
C LEU A 20 -3.48 0.45 -2.96
N TYR A 21 -2.45 1.25 -3.23
CA TYR A 21 -2.36 2.63 -2.75
C TYR A 21 -3.54 3.48 -3.25
N ARG A 22 -3.85 3.40 -4.55
CA ARG A 22 -4.99 4.14 -5.13
C ARG A 22 -6.34 3.67 -4.56
N HIS A 23 -6.48 2.38 -4.25
CA HIS A 23 -7.66 1.87 -3.57
C HIS A 23 -7.79 2.49 -2.17
N ALA A 24 -6.72 2.52 -1.39
CA ALA A 24 -6.68 3.13 -0.06
C ALA A 24 -7.10 4.61 -0.09
N VAL A 25 -6.57 5.39 -1.05
CA VAL A 25 -6.90 6.81 -1.24
C VAL A 25 -8.38 7.02 -1.59
N ARG A 26 -8.99 6.11 -2.35
CA ARG A 26 -10.42 6.21 -2.68
C ARG A 26 -11.29 5.82 -1.49
N ALA A 27 -10.93 4.75 -0.78
CA ALA A 27 -11.67 4.25 0.37
C ALA A 27 -11.67 5.27 1.54
N SER A 28 -10.59 6.02 1.72
CA SER A 28 -10.53 7.07 2.76
C SER A 28 -11.53 8.21 2.56
N ARG A 29 -12.16 8.33 1.38
CA ARG A 29 -13.24 9.31 1.14
C ARG A 29 -14.50 9.04 1.97
N ALA A 30 -14.68 7.81 2.47
CA ALA A 30 -15.77 7.48 3.38
C ALA A 30 -15.62 8.17 4.76
N ILE A 31 -14.39 8.53 5.15
CA ILE A 31 -14.10 9.25 6.39
C ILE A 31 -14.63 10.68 6.25
N GLN A 32 -15.64 11.01 7.06
CA GLN A 32 -16.30 12.32 7.06
C GLN A 32 -15.41 13.40 7.67
N ASP A 33 -14.78 13.12 8.81
CA ASP A 33 -13.90 14.08 9.47
C ASP A 33 -12.64 14.34 8.62
N PRO A 34 -12.43 15.59 8.15
CA PRO A 34 -11.32 15.90 7.26
C PRO A 34 -9.94 15.75 7.92
N VAL A 35 -9.85 15.96 9.25
CA VAL A 35 -8.59 15.81 9.99
C VAL A 35 -8.19 14.34 10.06
N THR A 36 -9.09 13.48 10.53
CA THR A 36 -8.92 12.02 10.56
C THR A 36 -8.60 11.45 9.17
N ARG A 37 -9.29 11.93 8.13
CA ARG A 37 -9.01 11.51 6.75
C ARG A 37 -7.59 11.87 6.33
N ARG A 38 -7.12 13.08 6.64
CA ARG A 38 -5.75 13.54 6.33
C ARG A 38 -4.71 12.72 7.07
N GLU A 39 -4.92 12.46 8.36
CA GLU A 39 -4.01 11.67 9.20
C GLU A 39 -3.94 10.22 8.70
N THR A 40 -5.09 9.62 8.40
CA THR A 40 -5.18 8.26 7.84
C THR A 40 -4.40 8.16 6.53
N LEU A 41 -4.58 9.13 5.61
CA LEU A 41 -3.84 9.18 4.35
C LEU A 41 -2.33 9.38 4.58
N GLY A 42 -1.94 10.22 5.54
CA GLY A 42 -0.55 10.44 5.92
C GLY A 42 0.11 9.16 6.42
N TRP A 43 -0.57 8.43 7.31
CA TRP A 43 -0.13 7.14 7.82
C TRP A 43 0.02 6.11 6.69
N ILE A 44 -1.01 5.95 5.84
CA ILE A 44 -0.96 5.04 4.67
C ILE A 44 0.24 5.39 3.79
N ARG A 45 0.40 6.67 3.40
CA ARG A 45 1.53 7.09 2.55
C ARG A 45 2.87 6.74 3.19
N SER A 46 3.00 6.94 4.50
CA SER A 46 4.24 6.65 5.23
C SER A 46 4.60 5.14 5.19
N GLU A 47 3.61 4.24 5.24
CA GLU A 47 3.82 2.80 5.09
C GLU A 47 4.38 2.45 3.71
N PHE A 48 3.81 3.00 2.64
CA PHE A 48 4.32 2.74 1.28
C PHE A 48 5.73 3.31 1.08
N GLU A 49 6.01 4.52 1.60
CA GLU A 49 7.34 5.13 1.51
C GLU A 49 8.40 4.35 2.28
N ARG A 50 8.08 3.81 3.47
CA ARG A 50 9.00 2.95 4.25
C ARG A 50 9.43 1.70 3.49
N ASN A 51 8.52 1.13 2.70
CA ASN A 51 8.73 -0.15 2.02
C ASN A 51 9.24 -0.01 0.56
N LYS A 52 9.41 1.21 0.04
CA LYS A 52 9.73 1.45 -1.39
C LYS A 52 11.06 0.89 -1.89
N HIS A 53 11.98 0.60 -0.97
CA HIS A 53 13.32 0.09 -1.27
C HIS A 53 13.42 -1.43 -1.27
N ILE A 54 12.31 -2.13 -0.97
CA ILE A 54 12.29 -3.59 -0.98
C ILE A 54 12.43 -4.07 -2.43
N THR A 55 13.38 -4.96 -2.65
CA THR A 55 13.64 -5.62 -3.94
C THR A 55 13.32 -7.12 -3.90
N ASP A 56 13.16 -7.72 -2.72
CA ASP A 56 12.75 -9.12 -2.59
C ASP A 56 11.27 -9.29 -2.97
N VAL A 57 11.02 -10.07 -4.03
CA VAL A 57 9.66 -10.32 -4.55
C VAL A 57 8.77 -11.03 -3.55
N VAL A 58 9.29 -11.93 -2.72
CA VAL A 58 8.52 -12.67 -1.71
C VAL A 58 8.06 -11.69 -0.63
N LEU A 59 8.98 -10.82 -0.19
CA LEU A 59 8.66 -9.79 0.79
C LEU A 59 7.66 -8.77 0.24
N ILE A 60 7.77 -8.36 -1.04
CA ILE A 60 6.79 -7.46 -1.67
C ILE A 60 5.41 -8.13 -1.70
N GLU A 61 5.32 -9.41 -2.09
CA GLU A 61 4.06 -10.16 -2.10
C GLU A 61 3.40 -10.20 -0.72
N ASP A 62 4.17 -10.50 0.31
CA ASP A 62 3.68 -10.57 1.67
C ASP A 62 3.21 -9.20 2.18
N LYS A 63 3.94 -8.12 1.84
CA LYS A 63 3.53 -6.74 2.17
C LYS A 63 2.25 -6.35 1.44
N VAL A 64 2.11 -6.66 0.15
CA VAL A 64 0.88 -6.40 -0.61
C VAL A 64 -0.29 -7.20 -0.01
N ARG A 65 -0.08 -8.47 0.36
CA ARG A 65 -1.10 -9.31 0.99
C ARG A 65 -1.52 -8.77 2.35
N SER A 66 -0.57 -8.33 3.18
CA SER A 66 -0.87 -7.68 4.46
C SER A 66 -1.63 -6.38 4.26
N GLY A 67 -1.13 -5.46 3.43
CA GLY A 67 -1.79 -4.19 3.19
C GLY A 67 -3.23 -4.35 2.68
N ARG A 68 -3.51 -5.37 1.85
CA ARG A 68 -4.89 -5.71 1.45
C ARG A 68 -5.78 -6.10 2.63
N ARG A 69 -5.27 -6.87 3.59
CA ARG A 69 -6.01 -7.23 4.82
C ARG A 69 -6.20 -6.01 5.70
N ASP A 70 -5.13 -5.26 5.94
CA ASP A 70 -5.11 -4.12 6.85
C ASP A 70 -6.08 -3.03 6.37
N LEU A 71 -6.08 -2.71 5.07
CA LEU A 71 -7.02 -1.75 4.49
C LEU A 71 -8.46 -2.23 4.51
N ARG A 72 -8.71 -3.54 4.29
CA ARG A 72 -10.06 -4.10 4.43
C ARG A 72 -10.57 -3.92 5.85
N GLN A 73 -9.74 -4.26 6.85
CA GLN A 73 -10.11 -4.10 8.25
C GLN A 73 -10.36 -2.62 8.59
N LEU A 74 -9.42 -1.74 8.22
CA LEU A 74 -9.49 -0.30 8.48
C LEU A 74 -10.76 0.34 7.91
N PHE A 75 -11.13 0.02 6.67
CA PHE A 75 -12.29 0.65 6.03
C PHE A 75 -13.60 -0.11 6.24
N SER A 76 -13.56 -1.38 6.65
CA SER A 76 -14.78 -2.12 7.00
C SER A 76 -15.51 -1.54 8.20
N SER A 77 -14.78 -0.98 9.17
CA SER A 77 -15.34 -0.36 10.37
C SER A 77 -15.82 1.07 10.17
N ILE A 78 -15.54 1.67 9.01
CA ILE A 78 -15.86 3.07 8.68
C ILE A 78 -17.15 3.16 7.85
N ARG A 79 -17.73 2.01 7.47
CA ARG A 79 -18.96 1.95 6.68
C ARG A 79 -20.20 2.24 7.52
#